data_AF-A0A7G8EAP9-F1
#
_entry.id   AF-A0A7G8EAP9-F1
#
_cell.length_a   1.000
_cell.length_b   1.000
_cell.length_c   1.000
_cell.angle_alpha   90.00
_cell.angle_beta   90.00
_cell.angle_gamma   90.00
#
_symmetry.space_group_name_H-M   'P 1'
#
loop_
_entity.id
_entity.type
_entity.pdbx_description
1 polymer ?
#
loop_
_entity_poly.entity_id
_entity_poly.type
_entity_poly.pdbx_seq_one_letter_code
_entity_poly.pdbx_strand_id
1 'polypeptide(L)' 'MVQVTARLPDELGAELDAAAAQLSRCRADIIRQAIEFYLDDIEDLRFGVAALKDPADPVLDWSEVRDAFLATD' A
#
# COMPACT_ATOMS: atom_id res chain seq x y z
N MET A 1 20.17 11.43 -0.70
CA MET A 1 19.48 10.53 -1.64
C MET A 1 20.13 9.16 -1.50
N VAL A 2 19.34 8.11 -1.29
CA VAL A 2 19.86 6.74 -1.12
C VAL A 2 19.78 6.02 -2.47
N GLN A 3 20.86 5.35 -2.87
CA GLN A 3 20.89 4.54 -4.08
C GLN A 3 20.72 3.07 -3.69
N VAL A 4 19.82 2.37 -4.37
CA VAL A 4 19.59 0.94 -4.19
C VAL A 4 19.97 0.20 -5.47
N THR A 5 20.67 -0.93 -5.33
CA THR A 5 20.98 -1.83 -6.46
C THR A 5 20.47 -3.21 -6.11
N ALA A 6 19.56 -3.73 -6.94
CA ALA A 6 18.96 -5.04 -6.78
C ALA A 6 19.00 -5.80 -8.10
N ARG A 7 19.19 -7.12 -8.03
CA ARG A 7 19.00 -8.00 -9.19
C ARG A 7 17.53 -8.41 -9.24
N LEU A 8 16.90 -8.20 -10.39
CA LEU A 8 15.52 -8.58 -10.63
C LEU A 8 15.49 -9.70 -11.69
N PRO A 9 14.47 -10.56 -11.67
CA PRO A 9 14.22 -11.51 -12.75
C PRO A 9 14.07 -10.79 -14.10
N ASP A 10 14.53 -11.40 -15.18
CA ASP A 10 14.49 -10.81 -16.52
C ASP A 10 13.06 -10.49 -16.97
N GLU A 11 12.11 -11.36 -16.63
CA GLU A 11 10.68 -11.18 -16.89
C GLU A 11 10.15 -9.90 -16.23
N LEU A 12 10.48 -9.69 -14.96
CA LEU A 12 10.09 -8.48 -14.22
C LEU A 12 10.74 -7.23 -14.81
N GLY A 13 11.98 -7.33 -15.29
CA GLY A 13 12.64 -6.25 -16.01
C GLY A 13 11.88 -5.84 -17.28
N ALA A 14 11.39 -6.82 -18.05
CA ALA A 14 10.61 -6.58 -19.26
C ALA A 14 9.24 -5.95 -18.96
N GLU A 15 8.56 -6.39 -17.89
CA GLU A 15 7.29 -5.79 -17.44
C GLU A 15 7.47 -4.33 -17.01
N LEU A 16 8.54 -4.03 -16.28
CA LEU A 16 8.87 -2.65 -15.88
C LEU A 16 9.13 -1.75 -17.08
N ASP A 17 9.78 -2.27 -18.13
CA ASP A 17 10.01 -1.53 -19.37
C ASP A 17 8.72 -1.26 -20.15
N ALA A 18 7.84 -2.26 -20.24
CA ALA A 18 6.53 -2.09 -20.86
C ALA A 18 5.69 -1.02 -20.11
N ALA A 19 5.68 -1.07 -18.78
CA ALA A 19 4.98 -0.09 -17.95
C ALA A 19 5.58 1.32 -18.11
N ALA A 20 6.90 1.45 -18.10
CA ALA A 20 7.60 2.71 -18.30
C ALA A 20 7.25 3.33 -19.66
N ALA A 21 7.23 2.53 -20.73
CA ALA A 21 6.86 2.97 -22.07
C ALA A 21 5.39 3.40 -22.14
N GLN A 22 4.46 2.61 -21.59
CA GLN A 22 3.02 2.91 -21.58
C GLN A 22 2.72 4.21 -20.81
N LEU A 23 3.41 4.45 -19.70
CA LEU A 23 3.19 5.61 -18.84
C LEU A 23 4.06 6.82 -19.20
N SER A 24 4.92 6.70 -20.23
CA SER A 24 5.88 7.73 -20.63
C SER A 24 6.74 8.22 -19.45
N ARG A 25 7.21 7.29 -18.62
CA ARG A 25 8.03 7.54 -17.42
C ARG A 25 9.33 6.75 -17.50
N CYS A 26 10.32 7.13 -16.69
CA CYS A 26 11.54 6.33 -16.60
C CYS A 26 11.33 5.10 -15.70
N ARG A 27 12.08 4.02 -15.96
CA ARG A 27 12.02 2.79 -15.16
C ARG A 27 12.23 3.04 -13.67
N ALA A 28 13.12 3.97 -13.33
CA ALA A 28 13.40 4.34 -11.94
C ALA A 28 12.18 4.98 -11.24
N ASP A 29 11.38 5.78 -11.95
CA ASP A 29 10.17 6.37 -11.39
C ASP A 29 9.11 5.31 -11.09
N ILE A 30 8.95 4.34 -12.00
CA ILE A 30 8.04 3.20 -11.81
C ILE A 30 8.45 2.38 -10.59
N ILE A 31 9.75 2.05 -10.47
CA ILE A 31 10.28 1.28 -9.34
C ILE A 31 10.07 2.06 -8.02
N ARG A 32 10.39 3.36 -8.01
CA ARG A 32 10.21 4.21 -6.83
C ARG A 32 8.74 4.21 -6.40
N GLN A 33 7.82 4.46 -7.34
CA GLN A 33 6.40 4.50 -7.06
C GLN A 33 5.86 3.15 -6.57
N ALA A 34 6.32 2.03 -7.13
CA ALA A 34 5.93 0.70 -6.69
C ALA A 34 6.37 0.41 -5.25
N ILE A 35 7.58 0.85 -4.86
CA ILE A 35 8.07 0.71 -3.49
C ILE A 35 7.25 1.58 -2.53
N GLU A 36 6.95 2.82 -2.91
CA GLU A 36 6.10 3.72 -2.10
C GLU A 36 4.73 3.10 -1.85
N PHE A 37 4.05 2.63 -2.90
CA PHE A 37 2.75 1.96 -2.75
C PHE A 37 2.83 0.69 -1.92
N TYR A 38 3.86 -0.14 -2.13
CA TYR A 38 4.02 -1.35 -1.34
C TYR A 38 4.18 -1.05 0.16
N LEU A 39 4.93 0.01 0.50
CA LEU A 39 5.15 0.41 1.89
C LEU A 39 3.90 1.02 2.53
N ASP A 40 3.11 1.77 1.76
CA ASP A 40 1.83 2.34 2.21
C ASP A 40 0.82 1.21 2.47
N ASP A 41 0.62 0.33 1.48
CA ASP A 41 -0.35 -0.77 1.56
C ASP A 41 -0.01 -1.79 2.66
N ILE A 42 1.28 -2.12 2.83
CA ILE A 42 1.69 -3.10 3.84
C ILE A 42 1.49 -2.57 5.25
N GLU A 43 1.58 -1.26 5.47
CA GLU A 43 1.34 -0.65 6.77
C GLU A 43 -0.13 -0.81 7.17
N ASP A 44 -1.05 -0.47 6.27
CA ASP A 44 -2.49 -0.66 6.47
C ASP A 44 -2.86 -2.13 6.74
N LEU A 45 -2.33 -3.05 5.93
CA LEU A 45 -2.56 -4.48 6.13
C LEU A 45 -2.03 -4.96 7.49
N ARG A 46 -0.87 -4.45 7.93
CA ARG A 46 -0.30 -4.80 9.23
C ARG A 46 -1.14 -4.25 10.38
N PHE A 47 -1.67 -3.03 10.27
CA PHE A 47 -2.58 -2.47 11.25
C PHE A 47 -3.88 -3.28 11.35
N GLY A 48 -4.50 -3.64 10.23
CA GLY A 48 -5.69 -4.47 10.22
C GLY A 48 -5.46 -5.84 10.89
N VAL A 49 -4.34 -6.49 10.59
CA VAL A 49 -3.98 -7.76 11.24
C VAL A 49 -3.69 -7.57 12.73
N ALA A 50 -3.09 -6.45 13.13
CA ALA A 50 -2.84 -6.15 14.54
C ALA A 50 -4.15 -5.97 15.31
N ALA A 51 -5.10 -5.22 14.77
CA ALA A 51 -6.44 -5.05 15.35
C ALA A 51 -7.17 -6.39 15.49
N LEU A 52 -7.19 -7.22 14.44
CA LEU A 52 -7.80 -8.55 14.48
C LEU A 52 -7.18 -9.49 15.52
N LYS A 53 -5.91 -9.27 15.89
CA LYS A 53 -5.19 -10.07 16.88
C LYS A 53 -5.26 -9.47 18.28
N ASP A 54 -5.78 -8.26 18.45
CA ASP A 54 -5.89 -7.60 19.73
C ASP A 54 -7.16 -8.09 20.46
N PRO A 55 -7.05 -8.91 21.52
CA PRO A 55 -8.20 -9.37 22.26
C PRO A 55 -8.86 -8.26 23.10
N ALA A 56 -8.20 -7.11 23.25
CA ALA A 56 -8.76 -5.94 23.91
C ALA A 56 -9.46 -4.98 22.93
N ASP A 57 -9.47 -5.29 21.63
CA ASP A 57 -10.18 -4.49 20.62
C ASP A 57 -11.69 -4.49 20.92
N PRO A 58 -12.32 -3.34 21.18
CA PRO A 58 -13.73 -3.29 21.55
C PRO A 58 -14.62 -3.74 20.39
N VAL A 59 -15.58 -4.61 20.69
CA VAL A 59 -16.66 -4.93 19.75
C VAL A 59 -17.60 -3.73 19.67
N LEU A 60 -17.67 -3.11 18.49
CA LEU A 60 -18.52 -1.94 18.24
C LEU A 60 -19.87 -2.35 17.64
N ASP A 61 -20.95 -1.70 18.08
CA ASP A 61 -22.25 -1.80 17.41
C ASP A 61 -22.28 -0.88 16.19
N TRP A 62 -22.52 -1.45 15.01
CA TRP A 62 -22.55 -0.71 13.76
C TRP A 62 -23.61 0.40 13.75
N SER A 63 -24.74 0.21 14.43
CA SER A 63 -25.79 1.23 14.50
C SER A 63 -25.32 2.47 15.26
N GLU A 64 -24.64 2.29 16.39
CA GLU A 64 -24.08 3.39 17.19
C GLU A 64 -22.95 4.11 16.45
N VAL A 65 -22.05 3.36 15.80
CA VAL A 65 -20.93 3.93 15.02
C VAL A 65 -21.45 4.79 13.88
N ARG A 66 -22.41 4.28 13.10
CA ARG A 66 -22.98 5.01 11.96
C ARG A 66 -23.66 6.30 12.41
N ASP A 67 -24.47 6.23 13.47
CA ASP A 67 -25.24 7.38 13.93
C ASP A 67 -24.31 8.47 14.49
N ALA A 68 -23.22 8.10 15.18
CA ALA A 68 -22.18 9.04 15.60
C ALA A 68 -21.43 9.66 14.42
N PHE A 69 -21.08 8.87 13.40
CA PHE A 69 -20.37 9.34 12.21
C PHE A 69 -21.19 10.37 11.42
N LEU A 70 -22.50 10.11 11.24
CA LEU A 70 -23.43 11.00 10.53
C LEU A 70 -23.84 12.24 11.34
N ALA A 71 -23.70 12.21 12.66
CA ALA A 71 -23.97 13.37 13.53
C ALA A 71 -22.82 14.40 13.56
N THR A 72 -21.70 14.11 12.88
CA THR A 72 -20.50 14.96 12.88
C THR A 72 -20.47 15.96 11.70
N ASP A 73 -21.56 16.08 10.95
CA ASP A 73 -21.78 17.11 9.89
C ASP A 73 -22.38 18.42 10.44
#